data_AF-A0A971RHQ7-F1
#
_entry.id   AF-A0A971RHQ7-F1
#
_cell.length_a   1.000
_cell.length_b   1.000
_cell.length_c   1.000
_cell.angle_alpha   90.00
_cell.angle_beta   90.00
_cell.angle_gamma   90.00
#
_symmetry.space_group_name_H-M   'P 1'
#
loop_
_entity.id
_entity.type
_entity.pdbx_description
1 polymer ?
#
loop_
_entity_poly.entity_id
_entity_poly.type
_entity_poly.pdbx_seq_one_letter_code
_entity_poly.pdbx_strand_id
1 'polypeptide(L)'
;MKQIKFFLLIFCCLAAPFSIPAAFSEPLAPEDPRVKQCLVCCEGKQRACYNISADRRQCAVAYQACVDNCLSEGNTVAEWSDCWSTARP
;
A
#
# COMPACT_ATOMS: atom_id res chain seq x y z
N MET A 1 40.32 -12.85 -31.87
CA MET A 1 39.68 -13.20 -30.58
C MET A 1 39.59 -11.96 -29.68
N LYS A 2 38.61 -11.07 -29.90
CA LYS A 2 38.48 -9.80 -29.15
C LYS A 2 37.02 -9.36 -28.98
N GLN A 3 36.10 -10.33 -28.92
CA GLN A 3 34.66 -10.09 -28.66
C GLN A 3 34.13 -10.87 -27.45
N ILE A 4 34.85 -11.89 -26.98
CA ILE A 4 34.46 -12.71 -25.81
C ILE A 4 34.61 -11.92 -24.49
N LYS A 5 35.53 -10.94 -24.43
CA LYS A 5 35.73 -10.11 -23.23
C LYS A 5 34.58 -9.11 -22.99
N PHE A 6 33.85 -8.72 -24.04
CA PHE A 6 32.74 -7.77 -23.90
C PHE A 6 31.50 -8.43 -23.30
N PHE A 7 31.26 -9.71 -23.59
CA PHE A 7 30.15 -10.47 -23.01
C PHE A 7 30.32 -10.78 -21.52
N LEU A 8 31.55 -10.91 -21.02
CA LEU A 8 31.81 -11.13 -19.58
C LEU A 8 31.57 -9.88 -18.73
N LEU A 9 31.67 -8.68 -19.30
CA LEU A 9 31.37 -7.43 -18.56
C LEU A 9 29.87 -7.20 -18.40
N ILE A 10 29.05 -7.62 -19.38
CA ILE A 10 27.58 -7.47 -19.32
C ILE A 10 26.96 -8.45 -18.32
N PHE A 11 27.53 -9.65 -18.15
CA PHE A 11 27.04 -10.64 -17.20
C PHE A 11 27.32 -10.28 -15.72
N CYS A 12 28.26 -9.37 -15.46
CA CYS A 12 28.59 -8.93 -14.10
C CYS A 12 27.56 -7.93 -13.52
N CYS A 13 26.79 -7.25 -14.37
CA CYS A 13 25.69 -6.38 -13.93
C CYS A 13 24.39 -7.15 -13.59
N LEU A 14 24.31 -8.44 -13.92
CA LEU A 14 23.13 -9.29 -13.64
C LEU A 14 23.25 -10.06 -12.32
N ALA A 15 24.33 -9.88 -11.57
CA ALA A 15 24.56 -10.51 -10.27
C ALA A 15 25.06 -9.51 -9.22
N ALA A 16 24.63 -8.25 -9.30
CA ALA A 16 24.64 -7.42 -8.11
C ALA A 16 23.55 -7.97 -7.18
N PRO A 17 23.88 -8.56 -6.01
CA PRO A 17 22.89 -8.63 -4.96
C PRO A 17 22.54 -7.17 -4.71
N PHE A 18 21.35 -6.77 -5.14
CA PHE A 18 20.75 -5.53 -4.69
C PHE A 18 20.84 -5.62 -3.18
N SER A 19 21.81 -4.91 -2.60
CA SER A 19 21.92 -4.76 -1.17
C SER A 19 20.66 -4.00 -0.83
N ILE A 20 19.61 -4.74 -0.48
CA ILE A 20 18.40 -4.20 0.11
C ILE A 20 18.94 -3.45 1.32
N PRO A 21 19.00 -2.10 1.32
CA PRO A 21 19.24 -1.42 2.58
C PRO A 21 18.13 -1.93 3.47
N ALA A 22 18.50 -2.55 4.59
CA ALA A 22 17.57 -3.11 5.57
C ALA A 22 16.37 -2.17 5.62
N ALA A 23 15.26 -2.62 5.04
CA ALA A 23 14.03 -1.86 5.07
C ALA A 23 13.87 -1.57 6.54
N PHE A 24 13.87 -0.28 6.86
CA PHE A 24 13.58 0.23 8.18
C PHE A 24 12.50 -0.68 8.74
N SER A 25 12.84 -1.44 9.79
CA SER A 25 11.82 -1.99 10.66
C SER A 25 11.21 -0.75 11.29
N GLU A 26 10.29 -0.13 10.56
CA GLU A 26 9.47 0.94 11.07
C GLU A 26 8.90 0.36 12.35
N PRO A 27 9.24 0.93 13.52
CA PRO A 27 8.62 0.47 14.76
C PRO A 27 7.14 0.57 14.49
N LEU A 28 6.44 -0.57 14.54
CA LEU A 28 4.98 -0.61 14.57
C LEU A 28 4.59 0.33 15.70
N ALA A 29 4.31 1.58 15.34
CA ALA A 29 3.79 2.57 16.24
C ALA A 29 2.58 1.91 16.92
N PRO A 30 2.35 2.17 18.22
CA PRO A 30 1.19 1.60 18.90
C PRO A 30 -0.03 1.85 18.02
N GLU A 31 -0.57 0.77 17.42
CA GLU A 31 -1.56 0.90 16.36
C GLU A 31 -2.75 1.62 16.97
N ASP A 32 -2.97 2.87 16.56
CA ASP A 32 -4.06 3.69 17.09
C ASP A 32 -5.35 2.88 16.88
N PRO A 33 -6.10 2.55 17.96
CA PRO A 33 -7.33 1.78 17.86
C PRO A 33 -8.32 2.42 16.89
N ARG A 34 -8.25 3.75 16.72
CA ARG A 34 -9.02 4.51 15.76
C ARG A 34 -8.61 4.20 14.32
N VAL A 35 -7.31 4.15 14.03
CA VAL A 35 -6.79 3.74 12.71
C VAL A 35 -7.21 2.31 12.41
N LYS A 36 -7.08 1.39 13.37
CA LYS A 36 -7.52 0.00 13.20
C LYS A 36 -9.01 -0.09 12.89
N GLN A 37 -9.86 0.65 13.59
CA GLN A 37 -11.30 0.66 13.34
C GLN A 37 -11.64 1.28 11.97
N CYS A 38 -10.91 2.31 11.56
CA CYS A 38 -11.03 2.91 10.24
C CYS A 38 -10.70 1.90 9.11
N LEU A 39 -9.64 1.11 9.28
CA LEU A 39 -9.26 0.06 8.32
C LEU A 39 -10.34 -1.03 8.17
N VAL A 40 -10.99 -1.44 9.26
CA VAL A 40 -12.12 -2.39 9.21
C VAL A 40 -13.29 -1.83 8.39
N CYS A 41 -13.55 -0.52 8.48
CA CYS A 41 -14.54 0.14 7.62
C CYS A 41 -14.14 0.09 6.14
N CYS A 42 -12.86 0.32 5.82
CA CYS A 42 -12.35 0.23 4.45
C CYS A 42 -12.52 -1.17 3.85
N GLU A 43 -12.26 -2.23 4.61
CA GLU A 43 -12.51 -3.62 4.18
C GLU A 43 -13.99 -3.88 3.88
N GLY A 44 -14.88 -3.36 4.72
CA GLY A 44 -16.33 -3.42 4.50
C GLY A 44 -16.74 -2.77 3.19
N LYS A 45 -16.25 -1.55 2.92
CA LYS A 45 -16.50 -0.83 1.66
C LYS A 45 -15.89 -1.53 0.45
N GLN A 46 -14.70 -2.13 0.58
CA GLN A 46 -14.07 -2.90 -0.49
C GLN A 46 -14.92 -4.12 -0.87
N ARG A 47 -15.40 -4.89 0.12
CA ARG A 47 -16.28 -6.04 -0.11
C ARG A 47 -17.58 -5.63 -0.78
N ALA A 48 -18.18 -4.50 -0.35
CA ALA A 48 -19.36 -3.95 -0.99
C ALA A 48 -19.09 -3.55 -2.45
N CYS A 49 -17.98 -2.85 -2.72
CA CYS A 49 -17.57 -2.47 -4.08
C CYS A 49 -17.43 -3.69 -4.98
N TYR A 50 -16.80 -4.75 -4.48
CA TYR A 50 -16.64 -6.02 -5.16
C TYR A 50 -17.94 -6.78 -5.46
N ASN A 51 -19.04 -6.45 -4.80
CA ASN A 51 -20.35 -7.03 -5.07
C ASN A 51 -21.16 -6.24 -6.11
N ILE A 52 -20.87 -4.95 -6.28
CA ILE A 52 -21.62 -4.05 -7.19
C ILE A 52 -20.86 -3.71 -8.47
N SER A 53 -19.53 -3.71 -8.44
CA SER A 53 -18.69 -3.36 -9.58
C SER A 53 -18.09 -4.60 -10.24
N ALA A 54 -18.15 -4.63 -11.57
CA ALA A 54 -17.41 -5.60 -12.38
C ALA A 54 -15.91 -5.26 -12.47
N ASP A 55 -15.56 -3.97 -12.37
CA ASP A 55 -14.16 -3.53 -12.41
C ASP A 55 -13.52 -3.60 -11.02
N ARG A 56 -12.76 -4.67 -10.81
CA ARG A 56 -12.02 -4.91 -9.57
C ARG A 56 -10.91 -3.89 -9.34
N ARG A 57 -10.34 -3.29 -10.41
CA ARG A 57 -9.25 -2.31 -10.28
C ARG A 57 -9.75 -1.03 -9.64
N GLN A 58 -10.96 -0.59 -10.00
CA GLN A 58 -11.59 0.56 -9.38
C GLN A 58 -11.78 0.36 -7.87
N CYS A 59 -12.21 -0.83 -7.45
CA CYS A 59 -12.35 -1.15 -6.03
C CYS A 59 -11.01 -1.19 -5.28
N ALA A 60 -9.92 -1.62 -5.93
CA ALA A 60 -8.59 -1.59 -5.33
C ALA A 60 -8.08 -0.16 -5.12
N VAL A 61 -8.28 0.73 -6.11
CA VAL A 61 -7.93 2.15 -6.00
C VAL A 61 -8.74 2.83 -4.90
N ALA A 62 -10.05 2.59 -4.87
CA ALA A 62 -10.95 3.10 -3.85
C ALA A 62 -10.55 2.62 -2.43
N TYR A 63 -10.19 1.34 -2.30
CA TYR A 63 -9.69 0.79 -1.04
C TYR A 63 -8.39 1.48 -0.60
N GLN A 64 -7.44 1.67 -1.51
CA GLN A 64 -6.18 2.33 -1.18
C GLN A 64 -6.40 3.77 -0.72
N ALA A 65 -7.27 4.52 -1.40
CA ALA A 65 -7.63 5.88 -0.99
C ALA A 65 -8.27 5.92 0.40
N CYS A 66 -9.08 4.90 0.77
CA CYS A 66 -9.63 4.76 2.11
C CYS A 66 -8.55 4.50 3.16
N VAL A 67 -7.61 3.58 2.87
CA VAL A 67 -6.48 3.26 3.75
C VAL A 67 -5.61 4.50 3.98
N ASP A 68 -5.27 5.22 2.91
CA ASP A 68 -4.48 6.45 2.99
C ASP A 68 -5.19 7.50 3.84
N ASN A 69 -6.53 7.59 3.75
CA ASN A 69 -7.30 8.46 4.63
C ASN A 69 -7.18 8.07 6.10
N CYS A 70 -7.30 6.78 6.43
CA CYS A 70 -7.14 6.28 7.79
C CYS A 70 -5.74 6.56 8.34
N LEU A 71 -4.70 6.30 7.56
CA LEU A 71 -3.30 6.52 7.94
C LEU A 71 -2.95 8.00 8.04
N SER A 72 -3.65 8.87 7.30
CA SER A 72 -3.54 10.32 7.41
C SER A 72 -4.36 10.93 8.54
N GLU A 73 -5.02 10.12 9.37
CA GLU A 73 -5.93 10.58 10.42
C GLU A 73 -7.08 11.46 9.88
N GLY A 74 -7.60 11.12 8.70
CA GLY A 74 -8.72 11.82 8.07
C GLY A 74 -8.36 13.11 7.35
N ASN A 75 -7.07 13.39 7.12
CA ASN A 75 -6.59 14.60 6.46
C ASN A 75 -6.65 14.53 4.92
N THR A 76 -7.19 13.45 4.35
CA THR A 76 -7.31 13.30 2.88
C THR A 76 -8.75 13.51 2.40
N VAL A 77 -9.06 13.03 1.20
CA VAL A 77 -10.27 13.35 0.43
C VAL A 77 -11.55 13.04 1.22
N ALA A 78 -12.49 14.00 1.21
CA ALA A 78 -13.73 13.93 1.98
C ALA A 78 -14.58 12.67 1.70
N GLU A 79 -14.44 12.07 0.52
CA GLU A 79 -15.19 10.87 0.09
C GLU A 79 -14.93 9.64 0.98
N TRP A 80 -13.79 9.60 1.68
CA TRP A 80 -13.42 8.51 2.60
C TRP A 80 -13.50 8.90 4.08
N SER A 81 -13.95 10.13 4.37
CA SER A 81 -14.04 10.66 5.73
C SER A 81 -15.04 9.90 6.62
N ASP A 82 -16.02 9.20 6.04
CA ASP A 82 -17.00 8.41 6.79
C ASP A 82 -16.33 7.38 7.72
N CYS A 83 -15.33 6.66 7.20
CA CYS A 83 -14.65 5.60 7.93
C CYS A 83 -13.83 6.15 9.10
N TRP A 84 -13.21 7.32 8.91
CA TRP A 84 -12.48 8.02 9.96
C TRP A 84 -13.39 8.67 11.00
N SER A 85 -14.52 9.23 10.56
CA SER A 85 -15.51 9.88 11.42
C SER A 85 -16.25 8.88 12.31
N THR A 86 -16.41 7.64 11.83
CA THR A 86 -17.06 6.55 12.57
C THR A 86 -16.12 5.89 13.57
N ALA A 87 -14.81 5.96 13.35
CA ALA A 87 -13.82 5.53 14.31
C ALA A 87 -13.81 6.51 15.51
N ARG A 88 -14.54 6.17 16.58
CA ARG A 88 -14.51 6.94 17.84
C ARG A 88 -13.40 6.39 18.75
N PRO A 89 -12.74 7.26 19.53
CA PRO A 89 -11.93 6.80 20.67
C PRO A 89 -12.80 6.13 21.74
#